data_AF-A0A7X1B1M3-F1
#
_entry.id   AF-A0A7X1B1M3-F1
#
_cell.length_a   1.000
_cell.length_b   1.000
_cell.length_c   1.000
_cell.angle_alpha   90.00
_cell.angle_beta   90.00
_cell.angle_gamma   90.00
#
_symmetry.space_group_name_H-M   'P 1'
#
loop_
_entity.id
_entity.type
_entity.pdbx_description
1 polymer ?
#
loop_
_entity_poly.entity_id
_entity_poly.type
_entity_poly.pdbx_seq_one_letter_code
_entity_poly.pdbx_strand_id
1 'polypeptide(L)'
;MVIALSLMAFILLILISLTAFISVENRHSVAVRTTLKARQNAQLSLILAVGELQKYAGEDQRATARADISSANSANPFWTGIWNSNNASQSPAWLVSGNESLSPSDPNYQKPSLALPDPTPPYDTIWLIDHSVNDPADRVKVPTVDIQDSNGNSTGKIAYWVGDEGIKAKFNIDSEYNTPTSSQSGSPTTLTYQFGINEMDTQFSSLNIEEDPRTGRAISLSDISLLANDTTIAQIYRHDLTAYNQGLLTDVLHGGLKKDLTFAFENNSIYQIAFGANANDPKRFLIDNLKDPDGNFTGPNWDILRDYYNLYKDVSNNRIEIRRPAPDLYSPIRSEYTPYNQGYVAWNDNDIYHRNNPLNPVISRLQLDFALRTVSDSDDKFEVFLDVRPSVGLYNPYNNKRSSRGEGRSSDLNDG
;
A
#
# COMPACT_ATOMS: atom_id res chain seq x y z
N MET A 1 77.67 -43.13 13.31
CA MET A 1 77.17 -42.08 12.39
C MET A 1 75.67 -42.18 12.11
N VAL A 2 75.11 -43.36 11.82
CA VAL A 2 73.68 -43.53 11.48
C VAL A 2 72.72 -43.03 12.59
N ILE A 3 73.05 -43.27 13.87
CA ILE A 3 72.25 -42.83 15.03
C ILE A 3 72.19 -41.29 15.15
N ALA A 4 73.28 -40.59 14.84
CA ALA A 4 73.30 -39.12 14.88
C ALA A 4 72.47 -38.52 13.74
N LEU A 5 72.51 -39.14 12.56
CA LEU A 5 71.74 -38.70 11.40
C LEU A 5 70.23 -38.94 11.60
N SER A 6 69.84 -40.09 12.17
CA SER A 6 68.44 -40.39 12.48
C SER A 6 67.88 -39.48 13.57
N LEU A 7 68.69 -39.16 14.60
CA LEU A 7 68.31 -38.21 15.64
C LEU A 7 68.11 -36.79 15.09
N MET A 8 69.00 -36.33 14.21
CA MET A 8 68.90 -35.00 13.59
C MET A 8 67.69 -34.90 12.66
N ALA A 9 67.41 -35.96 11.88
CA ALA A 9 66.22 -36.04 11.03
C ALA A 9 64.92 -36.07 11.84
N PHE A 10 64.89 -36.76 12.98
CA PHE A 10 63.75 -36.79 13.89
C PHE A 10 63.46 -35.42 14.50
N ILE A 11 64.49 -34.71 14.98
CA ILE A 11 64.35 -33.35 15.52
C ILE A 11 63.85 -32.38 14.43
N LEU A 12 64.37 -32.49 13.21
CA LEU A 12 63.95 -31.67 12.08
C LEU A 12 62.46 -31.91 11.76
N LEU A 13 62.01 -33.16 11.72
CA LEU A 13 60.59 -33.49 11.51
C LEU A 13 59.69 -32.91 12.61
N ILE A 14 60.11 -32.98 13.86
CA ILE A 14 59.37 -32.38 14.98
C ILE A 14 59.26 -30.87 14.78
N LEU A 15 60.36 -30.19 14.46
CA LEU A 15 60.35 -28.74 14.24
C LEU A 15 59.43 -28.33 13.10
N ILE A 16 59.45 -29.06 11.98
CA ILE A 16 58.56 -28.80 10.83
C ILE A 16 57.10 -29.02 11.22
N SER A 17 56.79 -30.13 11.93
CA SER A 17 55.43 -30.43 12.37
C SER A 17 54.88 -29.39 13.35
N LEU A 18 55.71 -28.94 14.30
CA LEU A 18 55.34 -27.91 15.28
C LEU A 18 55.15 -26.55 14.59
N THR A 19 56.02 -26.22 13.64
CA THR A 19 55.90 -24.97 12.87
C THR A 19 54.64 -24.96 12.01
N ALA A 20 54.32 -26.09 11.36
CA ALA A 20 53.09 -26.24 10.59
C ALA A 20 51.86 -26.12 11.48
N PHE A 21 51.86 -26.77 12.64
CA PHE A 21 50.78 -26.68 13.62
C PHE A 21 50.56 -25.24 14.12
N ILE A 22 51.63 -24.54 14.50
CA ILE A 22 51.55 -23.14 14.95
C ILE A 22 51.04 -22.23 13.82
N SER A 23 51.45 -22.46 12.57
CA SER A 23 50.97 -21.67 11.42
C SER A 23 49.47 -21.85 11.18
N VAL A 24 48.98 -23.09 11.26
CA VAL A 24 47.54 -23.39 11.13
C VAL A 24 46.75 -22.79 12.29
N GLU A 25 47.23 -22.95 13.53
CA GLU A 25 46.56 -22.40 14.71
C GLU A 25 46.53 -20.86 14.69
N ASN A 26 47.61 -20.22 14.24
CA ASN A 26 47.63 -18.77 14.05
C ASN A 26 46.64 -18.32 12.97
N ARG A 27 46.56 -19.01 11.82
CA ARG A 27 45.58 -18.69 10.77
C ARG A 27 44.15 -18.87 11.27
N HIS A 28 43.90 -19.94 12.02
CA HIS A 28 42.60 -20.21 12.62
C HIS A 28 42.22 -19.14 13.66
N SER A 29 43.13 -18.82 14.59
CA SER A 29 42.92 -17.77 15.61
C SER A 29 42.66 -16.40 14.98
N VAL A 30 43.41 -16.04 13.94
CA VAL A 30 43.18 -14.80 13.18
C VAL A 30 41.81 -14.82 12.50
N ALA A 31 41.44 -15.91 11.82
CA ALA A 31 40.15 -16.04 11.15
C ALA A 31 38.95 -15.98 12.12
N VAL A 32 39.06 -16.63 13.28
CA VAL A 32 38.04 -16.57 14.33
C VAL A 32 37.94 -15.15 14.88
N ARG A 33 39.07 -14.50 15.17
CA ARG A 33 39.08 -13.12 15.68
C ARG A 33 38.50 -12.12 14.68
N THR A 34 38.83 -12.23 13.39
CA THR A 34 38.28 -11.34 12.35
C THR A 34 36.80 -11.58 12.17
N THR A 35 36.32 -12.83 12.20
CA THR A 35 34.90 -13.16 12.13
C THR A 35 34.13 -12.61 13.33
N LEU A 36 34.67 -12.74 14.54
CA LEU A 36 34.04 -12.20 15.75
C LEU A 36 33.97 -10.67 15.71
N LYS A 37 35.05 -10.00 15.28
CA LYS A 37 35.04 -8.54 15.07
C LYS A 37 34.01 -8.13 14.01
N ALA A 38 33.94 -8.83 12.88
CA ALA A 38 32.96 -8.55 11.84
C ALA A 38 31.52 -8.70 12.35
N ARG A 39 31.24 -9.72 13.17
CA ARG A 39 29.92 -9.92 13.82
C ARG A 39 29.60 -8.80 14.80
N GLN A 40 30.55 -8.37 15.62
CA GLN A 40 30.37 -7.24 16.54
C GLN A 40 30.10 -5.93 15.79
N ASN A 41 30.83 -5.67 14.71
CA ASN A 41 30.60 -4.51 13.86
C ASN A 41 29.22 -4.58 13.20
N ALA A 42 28.81 -5.73 12.68
CA ALA A 42 27.48 -5.91 12.09
C ALA A 42 26.35 -5.69 13.12
N GLN A 43 26.54 -6.15 14.36
CA GLN A 43 25.60 -5.90 15.45
C GLN A 43 25.51 -4.41 15.80
N LEU A 44 26.65 -3.70 15.82
CA LEU A 44 26.67 -2.25 15.99
C LEU A 44 25.94 -1.54 14.84
N SER A 45 26.21 -1.94 13.59
CA SER A 45 25.50 -1.41 12.41
C SER A 45 23.98 -1.56 12.55
N LEU A 46 23.51 -2.72 13.03
CA LEU A 46 22.08 -2.98 13.24
C LEU A 46 21.50 -2.05 14.31
N ILE A 47 22.19 -1.86 15.43
CA ILE A 47 21.74 -0.97 16.50
C ILE A 47 21.67 0.48 16.00
N LEU A 48 22.66 0.92 15.22
CA LEU A 48 22.67 2.25 14.61
C LEU A 48 21.52 2.42 13.59
N ALA A 49 21.31 1.43 12.73
CA ALA A 49 20.22 1.44 11.75
C ALA A 49 18.85 1.56 12.42
N VAL A 50 18.62 0.81 13.51
CA VAL A 50 17.39 0.91 14.31
C VAL A 50 17.27 2.27 14.99
N GLY A 51 18.38 2.82 15.49
CA GLY A 51 18.41 4.16 16.08
C GLY A 51 18.02 5.26 15.09
N GLU A 52 18.60 5.25 13.89
CA GLU A 52 18.26 6.21 12.84
C GLU A 52 16.82 6.01 12.34
N LEU A 53 16.35 4.76 12.23
CA LEU A 53 14.96 4.46 11.90
C LEU A 53 14.01 5.04 12.97
N GLN A 54 14.25 4.81 14.25
CA GLN A 54 13.42 5.34 15.34
C GLN A 54 13.44 6.87 15.40
N LYS A 55 14.61 7.48 15.17
CA LYS A 55 14.80 8.94 15.16
C LYS A 55 13.99 9.62 14.06
N TYR A 56 13.95 9.05 12.86
CA TYR A 56 13.27 9.68 11.72
C TYR A 56 11.84 9.17 11.46
N ALA A 57 11.54 7.90 11.72
CA ALA A 57 10.26 7.25 11.49
C ALA A 57 9.44 7.01 12.79
N GLY A 58 9.88 7.51 13.94
CA GLY A 58 9.19 7.30 15.22
C GLY A 58 7.89 8.08 15.39
N GLU A 59 7.71 9.19 14.67
CA GLU A 59 6.45 9.93 14.65
C GLU A 59 5.48 9.35 13.62
N ASP A 60 4.19 9.28 13.96
CA ASP A 60 3.13 8.77 13.05
C ASP A 60 2.94 9.62 11.78
N GLN A 61 3.49 10.84 11.78
CA GLN A 61 3.42 11.81 10.67
C GLN A 61 4.61 11.67 9.73
N ARG A 62 4.97 10.43 9.41
CA ARG A 62 6.09 10.08 8.55
C ARG A 62 5.63 9.11 7.49
N ALA A 63 6.12 9.31 6.27
CA ALA A 63 5.88 8.41 5.16
C ALA A 63 7.23 7.85 4.68
N THR A 64 7.30 6.54 4.47
CA THR A 64 8.46 5.88 3.87
C THR A 64 8.19 5.59 2.40
N ALA A 65 9.24 5.62 1.60
CA ALA A 65 9.22 5.16 0.22
C ALA A 65 10.65 4.88 -0.25
N ARG A 66 10.78 4.07 -1.29
CA ARG A 66 12.05 3.87 -1.99
C ARG A 66 12.40 5.09 -2.84
N ALA A 67 13.69 5.23 -3.17
CA ALA A 67 14.20 6.35 -3.97
C ALA A 67 13.70 6.35 -5.42
N ASP A 68 13.27 5.20 -5.93
CA ASP A 68 12.63 5.05 -7.24
C ASP A 68 11.32 5.87 -7.40
N ILE A 69 10.68 6.28 -6.30
CA ILE A 69 9.50 7.15 -6.35
C ILE A 69 9.81 8.54 -6.93
N SER A 70 11.04 9.03 -6.74
CA SER A 70 11.47 10.35 -7.20
C SER A 70 12.41 10.23 -8.41
N SER A 71 11.82 10.21 -9.61
CA SER A 71 12.47 10.28 -10.94
C SER A 71 13.34 9.09 -11.37
N ALA A 72 13.35 8.83 -12.69
CA ALA A 72 13.99 7.69 -13.36
C ALA A 72 15.54 7.66 -13.35
N ASN A 73 16.21 8.50 -12.55
CA ASN A 73 17.69 8.63 -12.51
C ASN A 73 18.26 8.49 -11.08
N SER A 74 17.62 7.66 -10.25
CA SER A 74 18.22 7.25 -8.98
C SER A 74 19.34 6.24 -9.25
N ALA A 75 20.58 6.58 -8.91
CA ALA A 75 21.70 5.65 -9.01
C ALA A 75 21.61 4.50 -7.98
N ASN A 76 20.85 4.71 -6.89
CA ASN A 76 20.58 3.71 -5.86
C ASN A 76 19.06 3.64 -5.56
N PRO A 77 18.25 3.03 -6.44
CA PRO A 77 16.77 3.07 -6.38
C PRO A 77 16.16 2.43 -5.12
N PHE A 78 16.83 1.43 -4.52
CA PHE A 78 16.30 0.70 -3.37
C PHE A 78 16.59 1.35 -2.01
N TRP A 79 17.19 2.53 -1.97
CA TRP A 79 17.37 3.24 -0.70
C TRP A 79 16.04 3.77 -0.19
N THR A 80 15.77 3.54 1.09
CA THR A 80 14.53 4.00 1.74
C THR A 80 14.70 5.41 2.28
N GLY A 81 13.80 6.29 1.86
CA GLY A 81 13.66 7.65 2.35
C GLY A 81 12.51 7.77 3.34
N ILE A 82 12.59 8.77 4.21
CA ILE A 82 11.52 9.17 5.12
C ILE A 82 11.16 10.62 4.83
N TRP A 83 9.89 10.85 4.51
CA TRP A 83 9.31 12.17 4.30
C TRP A 83 8.47 12.59 5.50
N ASN A 84 8.47 13.90 5.79
CA ASN A 84 7.61 14.51 6.78
C ASN A 84 6.30 14.96 6.13
N SER A 85 5.17 14.41 6.56
CA SER A 85 3.86 14.74 5.99
C SER A 85 3.42 16.18 6.27
N ASN A 86 3.90 16.78 7.36
CA ASN A 86 3.57 18.16 7.73
C ASN A 86 4.34 19.21 6.92
N ASN A 87 5.48 18.84 6.32
CA ASN A 87 6.34 19.78 5.61
C ASN A 87 6.84 19.18 4.30
N ALA A 88 6.06 19.37 3.24
CA ALA A 88 6.39 18.90 1.89
C ALA A 88 7.67 19.52 1.30
N SER A 89 8.16 20.64 1.85
CA SER A 89 9.40 21.28 1.39
C SER A 89 10.66 20.73 2.05
N GLN A 90 10.53 19.91 3.10
CA GLN A 90 11.66 19.29 3.77
C GLN A 90 12.23 18.15 2.92
N SER A 91 13.56 18.13 2.73
CA SER A 91 14.22 17.01 2.05
C SER A 91 14.09 15.71 2.86
N PRO A 92 13.86 14.56 2.21
CA PRO A 92 13.72 13.29 2.92
C PRO A 92 15.03 12.86 3.57
N ALA A 93 14.91 12.15 4.70
CA ALA A 93 16.04 11.49 5.34
C ALA A 93 16.23 10.09 4.74
N TRP A 94 17.44 9.79 4.25
CA TRP A 94 17.78 8.48 3.67
C TRP A 94 18.40 7.56 4.72
N LEU A 95 17.82 6.37 4.90
CA LEU A 95 18.24 5.37 5.88
C LEU A 95 19.37 4.47 5.34
N VAL A 96 20.54 5.06 5.17
CA VAL A 96 21.75 4.40 4.70
C VAL A 96 22.94 4.79 5.58
N SER A 97 23.93 3.92 5.70
CA SER A 97 25.17 4.26 6.40
C SER A 97 25.85 5.49 5.80
N GLY A 98 26.52 6.29 6.65
CA GLY A 98 27.20 7.54 6.27
C GLY A 98 26.36 8.80 6.48
N ASN A 99 25.09 8.67 6.88
CA ASN A 99 24.17 9.79 7.11
C ASN A 99 23.85 10.05 8.60
N GLU A 100 24.38 9.26 9.54
CA GLU A 100 23.98 9.17 10.95
C GLU A 100 24.17 10.50 11.71
N SER A 101 25.18 11.28 11.33
CA SER A 101 25.55 12.55 11.96
C SER A 101 25.32 13.77 11.08
N LEU A 102 24.69 13.58 9.91
CA LEU A 102 24.50 14.63 8.92
C LEU A 102 23.02 15.00 8.82
N SER A 103 22.74 16.29 8.69
CA SER A 103 21.41 16.76 8.32
C SER A 103 21.16 16.48 6.84
N PRO A 104 19.91 16.18 6.39
CA PRO A 104 19.59 16.04 4.97
C PRO A 104 19.97 17.24 4.09
N SER A 105 20.18 18.41 4.70
CA SER A 105 20.65 19.64 4.04
C SER A 105 22.17 19.75 3.89
N ASP A 106 22.95 18.85 4.48
CA ASP A 106 24.42 18.90 4.45
C ASP A 106 24.94 18.57 3.03
N PRO A 107 25.95 19.30 2.51
CA PRO A 107 26.62 18.97 1.25
C PRO A 107 27.19 17.55 1.17
N ASN A 108 27.64 16.98 2.30
CA ASN A 108 28.21 15.64 2.39
C ASN A 108 27.16 14.53 2.59
N TYR A 109 25.87 14.90 2.66
CA TYR A 109 24.78 13.95 2.85
C TYR A 109 24.67 13.01 1.65
N GLN A 110 24.67 11.70 1.90
CA GLN A 110 24.54 10.69 0.85
C GLN A 110 23.11 10.69 0.31
N LYS A 111 22.99 10.89 -1.01
CA LYS A 111 21.71 10.94 -1.72
C LYS A 111 21.64 9.81 -2.75
N PRO A 112 20.46 9.20 -3.00
CA PRO A 112 20.30 8.14 -3.99
C PRO A 112 20.71 8.52 -5.41
N SER A 113 20.68 9.82 -5.74
CA SER A 113 21.13 10.35 -7.03
C SER A 113 22.65 10.27 -7.24
N LEU A 114 23.43 10.07 -6.16
CA LEU A 114 24.89 9.95 -6.25
C LEU A 114 25.26 8.50 -6.59
N ALA A 115 25.90 8.29 -7.74
CA ALA A 115 26.41 6.98 -8.11
C ALA A 115 27.60 6.60 -7.22
N LEU A 116 27.44 5.49 -6.49
CA LEU A 116 28.51 4.92 -5.70
C LEU A 116 29.38 4.00 -6.58
N PRO A 117 30.72 4.00 -6.41
CA PRO A 117 31.58 3.04 -7.08
C PRO A 117 31.32 1.62 -6.56
N ASP A 118 31.61 0.63 -7.41
CA ASP A 118 31.54 -0.77 -7.00
C ASP A 118 32.63 -1.08 -5.94
N PRO A 119 32.33 -1.97 -4.98
CA PRO A 119 33.16 -2.24 -3.80
C PRO A 119 34.44 -2.97 -4.20
N THR A 120 35.38 -2.19 -4.67
CA THR A 120 36.72 -2.59 -5.07
C THR A 120 37.70 -1.64 -4.39
N PRO A 121 38.79 -2.13 -3.76
CA PRO A 121 39.82 -1.25 -3.22
C PRO A 121 40.31 -0.30 -4.32
N PRO A 122 40.34 1.03 -4.10
CA PRO A 122 40.37 1.74 -2.80
C PRO A 122 39.01 2.31 -2.31
N TYR A 123 37.89 1.96 -2.92
CA TYR A 123 36.60 2.57 -2.59
C TYR A 123 35.99 2.02 -1.30
N ASP A 124 35.47 2.91 -0.46
CA ASP A 124 34.81 2.61 0.82
C ASP A 124 33.31 2.26 0.63
N THR A 125 33.01 1.31 -0.26
CA THR A 125 31.64 0.81 -0.50
C THR A 125 31.56 -0.70 -0.24
N ILE A 126 30.35 -1.20 0.01
CA ILE A 126 30.08 -2.64 0.19
C ILE A 126 28.71 -3.00 -0.40
N TRP A 127 28.59 -4.21 -0.97
CA TRP A 127 27.29 -4.78 -1.35
C TRP A 127 26.59 -5.34 -0.10
N LEU A 128 25.37 -4.90 0.17
CA LEU A 128 24.49 -5.53 1.17
C LEU A 128 23.52 -6.51 0.52
N ILE A 129 23.15 -6.28 -0.73
CA ILE A 129 22.45 -7.24 -1.59
C ILE A 129 23.28 -7.40 -2.86
N ASP A 130 23.77 -8.62 -3.11
CA ASP A 130 24.58 -8.96 -4.27
C ASP A 130 24.04 -10.20 -4.99
N HIS A 131 24.21 -11.38 -4.38
CA HIS A 131 23.79 -12.68 -4.93
C HIS A 131 22.38 -13.11 -4.52
N SER A 132 21.66 -12.25 -3.80
CA SER A 132 20.27 -12.50 -3.35
C SER A 132 19.22 -11.93 -4.32
N VAL A 133 19.66 -11.42 -5.47
CA VAL A 133 18.83 -10.91 -6.56
C VAL A 133 19.30 -11.52 -7.88
N ASN A 134 18.39 -11.60 -8.86
CA ASN A 134 18.71 -12.16 -10.18
C ASN A 134 19.32 -11.10 -11.12
N ASP A 135 18.78 -9.88 -11.13
CA ASP A 135 19.28 -8.79 -11.97
C ASP A 135 20.39 -7.99 -11.24
N PRO A 136 21.55 -7.72 -11.88
CA PRO A 136 22.54 -6.78 -11.34
C PRO A 136 22.01 -5.38 -11.02
N ALA A 137 20.97 -4.91 -11.71
CA ALA A 137 20.32 -3.62 -11.45
C ALA A 137 19.62 -3.59 -10.07
N ASP A 138 19.22 -4.75 -9.54
CA ASP A 138 18.52 -4.91 -8.26
C ASP A 138 19.45 -4.96 -7.04
N ARG A 139 20.77 -4.90 -7.27
CA ARG A 139 21.76 -4.98 -6.19
C ARG A 139 21.78 -3.70 -5.37
N VAL A 140 22.04 -3.86 -4.08
CA VAL A 140 22.09 -2.73 -3.13
C VAL A 140 23.49 -2.60 -2.57
N LYS A 141 24.12 -1.47 -2.89
CA LYS A 141 25.39 -1.04 -2.29
C LYS A 141 25.19 0.18 -1.41
N VAL A 142 26.10 0.32 -0.45
CA VAL A 142 26.12 1.41 0.53
C VAL A 142 27.57 1.82 0.82
N PRO A 143 27.81 3.05 1.28
CA PRO A 143 29.12 3.45 1.75
C PRO A 143 29.41 2.86 3.13
N THR A 144 30.67 2.59 3.41
CA THR A 144 31.15 2.09 4.70
C THR A 144 31.58 3.25 5.59
N VAL A 145 31.35 3.13 6.89
CA VAL A 145 31.77 4.11 7.91
C VAL A 145 32.80 3.47 8.82
N ASP A 146 33.89 4.19 9.08
CA ASP A 146 34.96 3.73 9.97
C ASP A 146 34.57 3.85 11.44
N ILE A 147 34.82 2.79 12.21
CA ILE A 147 34.79 2.81 13.67
C ILE A 147 36.17 3.25 14.16
N GLN A 148 36.25 4.43 14.74
CA GLN A 148 37.49 4.97 15.29
C GLN A 148 37.66 4.56 16.76
N ASP A 149 38.90 4.22 17.16
CA ASP A 149 39.27 4.13 18.57
C ASP A 149 39.41 5.52 19.22
N SER A 150 39.69 5.54 20.53
CA SER A 150 39.95 6.77 21.29
C SER A 150 41.11 7.61 20.74
N ASN A 151 41.97 7.02 19.91
CA ASN A 151 43.15 7.65 19.32
C ASN A 151 42.92 8.03 17.84
N GLY A 152 41.71 7.84 17.30
CA GLY A 152 41.34 8.16 15.92
C GLY A 152 41.72 7.10 14.87
N ASN A 153 42.23 5.93 15.26
CA ASN A 153 42.56 4.88 14.30
C ASN A 153 41.32 4.06 13.92
N SER A 154 41.16 3.74 12.64
CA SER A 154 40.10 2.82 12.19
C SER A 154 40.38 1.40 12.72
N THR A 155 39.47 0.92 13.56
CA THR A 155 39.52 -0.43 14.16
C THR A 155 38.64 -1.43 13.41
N GLY A 156 37.76 -0.94 12.55
CA GLY A 156 36.83 -1.70 11.73
C GLY A 156 35.89 -0.77 10.98
N LYS A 157 35.09 -1.34 10.09
CA LYS A 157 34.06 -0.61 9.31
C LYS A 157 32.68 -1.17 9.61
N ILE A 158 31.68 -0.31 9.49
CA ILE A 158 30.25 -0.63 9.55
C ILE A 158 29.58 -0.18 8.26
N ALA A 159 28.48 -0.84 7.93
CA ALA A 159 27.60 -0.43 6.86
C ALA A 159 26.21 -1.00 7.12
N TYR A 160 25.17 -0.27 6.73
CA TYR A 160 23.80 -0.74 6.83
C TYR A 160 22.93 -0.09 5.76
N TRP A 161 21.82 -0.78 5.47
CA TRP A 161 20.73 -0.31 4.63
C TRP A 161 19.44 -0.77 5.29
N VAL A 162 18.45 0.11 5.31
CA VAL A 162 17.10 -0.23 5.76
C VAL A 162 16.20 -0.34 4.53
N GLY A 163 15.76 -1.56 4.23
CA GLY A 163 14.77 -1.81 3.18
C GLY A 163 13.36 -1.59 3.69
N ASP A 164 12.49 -0.99 2.87
CA ASP A 164 11.08 -0.83 3.17
C ASP A 164 10.32 -2.11 2.80
N GLU A 165 9.80 -2.82 3.81
CA GLU A 165 8.94 -4.00 3.63
C GLU A 165 7.46 -3.62 3.48
N GLY A 166 7.06 -2.41 3.86
CA GLY A 166 5.69 -1.92 3.80
C GLY A 166 5.17 -1.72 2.38
N ILE A 167 6.08 -1.49 1.43
CA ILE A 167 5.78 -1.36 0.00
C ILE A 167 5.72 -2.69 -0.76
N LYS A 168 6.11 -3.79 -0.12
CA LYS A 168 6.14 -5.12 -0.74
C LYS A 168 4.82 -5.83 -0.54
N ALA A 169 4.42 -6.61 -1.53
CA ALA A 169 3.22 -7.44 -1.45
C ALA A 169 3.48 -8.63 -0.51
N LYS A 170 2.59 -8.79 0.46
CA LYS A 170 2.64 -9.91 1.40
C LYS A 170 2.08 -11.15 0.73
N PHE A 171 2.86 -12.22 0.64
CA PHE A 171 2.44 -13.44 -0.08
C PHE A 171 1.90 -14.56 0.80
N ASN A 172 2.20 -14.52 2.10
CA ASN A 172 1.82 -15.56 3.07
C ASN A 172 0.51 -15.26 3.79
N ILE A 173 -0.50 -14.76 3.07
CA ILE A 173 -1.85 -14.59 3.64
C ILE A 173 -2.66 -15.84 3.28
N ASP A 174 -3.45 -16.34 4.23
CA ASP A 174 -4.34 -17.47 3.95
C ASP A 174 -5.50 -16.97 3.08
N SER A 175 -5.82 -17.70 2.00
CA SER A 175 -6.99 -17.36 1.18
C SER A 175 -8.29 -17.48 1.97
N GLU A 176 -9.11 -16.43 1.89
CA GLU A 176 -10.42 -16.31 2.55
C GLU A 176 -11.47 -17.30 2.00
N TYR A 177 -11.19 -17.97 0.89
CA TYR A 177 -12.06 -19.01 0.34
C TYR A 177 -12.11 -20.30 1.19
N ASN A 178 -11.24 -20.41 2.20
CA ASN A 178 -11.31 -21.46 3.21
C ASN A 178 -12.46 -21.18 4.20
N THR A 179 -13.70 -21.45 3.80
CA THR A 179 -14.94 -21.48 4.60
C THR A 179 -15.03 -20.40 5.69
N PRO A 180 -15.81 -19.32 5.49
CA PRO A 180 -15.93 -18.26 6.49
C PRO A 180 -16.45 -18.85 7.81
N THR A 181 -15.57 -19.05 8.77
CA THR A 181 -15.98 -19.29 10.14
C THR A 181 -16.47 -17.97 10.70
N SER A 182 -17.53 -18.00 11.51
CA SER A 182 -18.16 -16.80 12.11
C SER A 182 -17.22 -15.92 12.93
N SER A 183 -16.01 -16.39 13.24
CA SER A 183 -14.96 -15.64 13.93
C SER A 183 -14.04 -14.85 13.00
N GLN A 184 -14.09 -15.06 11.68
CA GLN A 184 -13.17 -14.43 10.71
C GLN A 184 -13.81 -13.27 9.92
N SER A 185 -15.13 -13.11 9.93
CA SER A 185 -15.84 -12.01 9.25
C SER A 185 -15.57 -10.62 9.85
N GLY A 186 -14.89 -10.54 11.00
CA GLY A 186 -14.48 -9.29 11.65
C GLY A 186 -13.01 -8.89 11.46
N SER A 187 -12.20 -9.74 10.84
CA SER A 187 -10.78 -9.51 10.56
C SER A 187 -10.39 -9.10 9.12
N PRO A 188 -11.29 -8.85 8.13
CA PRO A 188 -10.85 -8.41 6.80
C PRO A 188 -10.34 -6.96 6.76
N THR A 189 -10.74 -6.10 7.70
CA THR A 189 -10.45 -4.65 7.62
C THR A 189 -9.04 -4.27 8.09
N THR A 190 -8.27 -5.20 8.65
CA THR A 190 -6.93 -4.94 9.19
C THR A 190 -5.82 -5.69 8.46
N LEU A 191 -6.15 -6.62 7.56
CA LEU A 191 -5.18 -7.35 6.75
C LEU A 191 -5.17 -6.80 5.33
N THR A 192 -3.97 -6.66 4.76
CA THR A 192 -3.83 -6.47 3.32
C THR A 192 -4.52 -7.64 2.62
N TYR A 193 -5.50 -7.39 1.77
CA TYR A 193 -6.11 -8.45 0.96
C TYR A 193 -5.05 -9.01 0.01
N GLN A 194 -4.80 -10.32 0.05
CA GLN A 194 -4.01 -10.98 -0.98
C GLN A 194 -4.87 -11.09 -2.23
N PHE A 195 -4.56 -10.29 -3.23
CA PHE A 195 -5.23 -10.34 -4.53
C PHE A 195 -4.19 -10.31 -5.64
N GLY A 196 -4.13 -11.38 -6.44
CA GLY A 196 -3.43 -11.37 -7.73
C GLY A 196 -1.96 -11.76 -7.70
N ILE A 197 -1.47 -12.45 -6.67
CA ILE A 197 -0.13 -13.04 -6.68
C ILE A 197 -0.03 -14.14 -7.73
N ASN A 198 -1.10 -14.91 -7.95
CA ASN A 198 -1.16 -15.90 -9.02
C ASN A 198 -0.89 -15.27 -10.41
N GLU A 199 -1.26 -14.01 -10.60
CA GLU A 199 -1.10 -13.28 -11.87
C GLU A 199 0.31 -12.69 -12.05
N MET A 200 1.16 -12.69 -11.02
CA MET A 200 2.51 -12.14 -11.11
C MET A 200 3.46 -13.05 -11.90
N ASP A 201 3.26 -14.37 -11.84
CA ASP A 201 4.11 -15.35 -12.50
C ASP A 201 3.32 -16.54 -13.05
N THR A 202 3.79 -17.09 -14.15
CA THR A 202 3.24 -18.32 -14.74
C THR A 202 3.34 -19.52 -13.80
N GLN A 203 4.38 -19.59 -12.96
CA GLN A 203 4.53 -20.67 -11.98
C GLN A 203 3.51 -20.54 -10.85
N PHE A 204 3.27 -19.31 -10.37
CA PHE A 204 2.28 -19.02 -9.34
C PHE A 204 0.87 -19.41 -9.79
N SER A 205 0.46 -19.01 -10.99
CA SER A 205 -0.82 -19.42 -11.58
C SER A 205 -0.91 -20.91 -11.82
N SER A 206 0.17 -21.56 -12.30
CA SER A 206 0.15 -23.01 -12.58
C SER A 206 -0.02 -23.88 -11.32
N LEU A 207 0.53 -23.43 -10.19
CA LEU A 207 0.47 -24.12 -8.91
C LEU A 207 -0.66 -23.60 -8.00
N ASN A 208 -1.32 -22.51 -8.42
CA ASN A 208 -2.36 -21.83 -7.68
C ASN A 208 -1.94 -21.59 -6.21
N ILE A 209 -0.84 -20.85 -6.04
CA ILE A 209 -0.23 -20.67 -4.73
C ILE A 209 -1.14 -19.91 -3.76
N GLU A 210 -2.07 -19.08 -4.24
CA GLU A 210 -3.04 -18.39 -3.37
C GLU A 210 -3.98 -19.36 -2.65
N GLU A 211 -4.37 -20.45 -3.29
CA GLU A 211 -5.24 -21.47 -2.70
C GLU A 211 -4.46 -22.56 -1.95
N ASP A 212 -3.14 -22.58 -2.04
CA ASP A 212 -2.32 -23.58 -1.36
C ASP A 212 -2.30 -23.33 0.16
N PRO A 213 -2.73 -24.28 1.00
CA PRO A 213 -2.72 -24.15 2.46
C PRO A 213 -1.30 -24.04 3.06
N ARG A 214 -0.24 -24.29 2.27
CA ARG A 214 1.15 -24.08 2.67
C ARG A 214 1.54 -22.60 2.61
N THR A 215 0.80 -21.76 1.89
CA THR A 215 1.13 -20.36 1.68
C THR A 215 1.09 -19.54 2.95
N GLY A 216 0.05 -19.66 3.79
CA GLY A 216 0.04 -19.03 5.12
C GLY A 216 1.01 -19.62 6.14
N ARG A 217 1.70 -20.73 5.80
CA ARG A 217 2.77 -21.30 6.64
C ARG A 217 4.15 -20.78 6.27
N ALA A 218 4.28 -20.00 5.20
CA ALA A 218 5.55 -19.40 4.82
C ALA A 218 5.96 -18.34 5.85
N ILE A 219 7.21 -18.45 6.33
CA ILE A 219 7.77 -17.56 7.35
C ILE A 219 8.76 -16.60 6.70
N SER A 220 9.35 -16.96 5.56
CA SER A 220 10.41 -16.21 4.93
C SER A 220 10.24 -16.18 3.41
N LEU A 221 10.85 -15.20 2.75
CA LEU A 221 10.78 -15.12 1.29
C LEU A 221 11.35 -16.39 0.62
N SER A 222 12.34 -17.06 1.21
CA SER A 222 12.89 -18.30 0.63
C SER A 222 11.89 -19.45 0.59
N ASP A 223 10.84 -19.42 1.40
CA ASP A 223 9.80 -20.45 1.38
C ASP A 223 8.96 -20.38 0.08
N ILE A 224 8.94 -19.24 -0.61
CA ILE A 224 8.26 -19.12 -1.90
C ILE A 224 8.87 -20.04 -2.95
N SER A 225 10.18 -20.29 -2.88
CA SER A 225 10.85 -21.21 -3.78
C SER A 225 10.41 -22.66 -3.59
N LEU A 226 9.95 -23.01 -2.39
CA LEU A 226 9.36 -24.32 -2.11
C LEU A 226 7.90 -24.39 -2.57
N LEU A 227 7.16 -23.28 -2.47
CA LEU A 227 5.77 -23.20 -2.94
C LEU A 227 5.69 -23.26 -4.47
N ALA A 228 6.55 -22.50 -5.15
CA ALA A 228 6.61 -22.40 -6.61
C ALA A 228 7.42 -23.52 -7.29
N ASN A 229 8.11 -24.37 -6.50
CA ASN A 229 9.06 -25.38 -6.99
C ASN A 229 10.19 -24.79 -7.87
N ASP A 230 10.61 -23.56 -7.61
CA ASP A 230 11.68 -22.87 -8.34
C ASP A 230 12.55 -22.05 -7.38
N THR A 231 13.85 -22.37 -7.37
CA THR A 231 14.85 -21.73 -6.51
C THR A 231 15.17 -20.28 -6.89
N THR A 232 14.82 -19.84 -8.09
CA THR A 232 15.15 -18.51 -8.62
C THR A 232 14.10 -17.45 -8.27
N ILE A 233 12.85 -17.86 -8.04
CA ILE A 233 11.72 -16.95 -7.77
C ILE A 233 11.98 -16.01 -6.59
N ALA A 234 12.61 -16.49 -5.51
CA ALA A 234 12.94 -15.66 -4.36
C ALA A 234 13.97 -14.55 -4.69
N GLN A 235 14.82 -14.76 -5.69
CA GLN A 235 15.79 -13.77 -6.16
C GLN A 235 15.16 -12.79 -7.17
N ILE A 236 14.21 -13.26 -7.98
CA ILE A 236 13.48 -12.43 -8.94
C ILE A 236 12.62 -11.40 -8.18
N TYR A 237 11.80 -11.85 -7.24
CA TYR A 237 10.83 -10.99 -6.55
C TYR A 237 11.32 -10.48 -5.18
N ARG A 238 12.65 -10.37 -4.98
CA ARG A 238 13.26 -9.98 -3.69
C ARG A 238 12.78 -8.63 -3.15
N HIS A 239 12.53 -7.69 -4.06
CA HIS A 239 12.11 -6.33 -3.75
C HIS A 239 10.60 -6.12 -3.88
N ASP A 240 9.86 -7.13 -4.32
CA ASP A 240 8.41 -7.04 -4.61
C ASP A 240 7.58 -7.83 -3.61
N LEU A 241 8.09 -8.97 -3.14
CA LEU A 241 7.37 -9.88 -2.23
C LEU A 241 8.00 -9.92 -0.84
N THR A 242 7.15 -10.08 0.17
CA THR A 242 7.57 -10.26 1.56
C THR A 242 6.69 -11.26 2.31
N ALA A 243 7.28 -11.94 3.29
CA ALA A 243 6.53 -12.73 4.28
C ALA A 243 6.18 -11.89 5.53
N TYR A 244 6.72 -10.67 5.63
CA TYR A 244 6.61 -9.81 6.80
C TYR A 244 6.07 -8.43 6.40
N ASN A 245 4.79 -8.20 6.66
CA ASN A 245 4.19 -6.88 6.61
C ASN A 245 3.14 -6.79 7.73
N GLN A 246 3.20 -5.70 8.50
CA GLN A 246 2.25 -5.36 9.55
C GLN A 246 1.86 -3.90 9.34
N GLY A 247 0.55 -3.65 9.28
CA GLY A 247 -0.01 -2.31 9.15
C GLY A 247 -0.77 -1.93 10.41
N LEU A 248 -0.63 -0.67 10.83
CA LEU A 248 -1.50 -0.03 11.80
C LEU A 248 -2.33 1.03 11.07
N LEU A 249 -3.59 1.20 11.47
CA LEU A 249 -4.46 2.24 10.93
C LEU A 249 -4.09 3.59 11.56
N THR A 250 -2.99 4.21 11.11
CA THR A 250 -2.53 5.52 11.59
C THR A 250 -2.97 6.67 10.67
N ASP A 251 -3.21 7.85 11.25
CA ASP A 251 -3.43 9.10 10.53
C ASP A 251 -2.08 9.77 10.28
N VAL A 252 -1.56 9.66 9.06
CA VAL A 252 -0.26 10.23 8.68
C VAL A 252 -0.29 11.76 8.60
N LEU A 253 -1.47 12.38 8.47
CA LEU A 253 -1.59 13.84 8.39
C LEU A 253 -1.59 14.47 9.79
N HIS A 254 -2.45 13.99 10.70
CA HIS A 254 -2.60 14.58 12.03
C HIS A 254 -1.91 13.80 13.16
N GLY A 255 -1.39 12.61 12.87
CA GLY A 255 -0.83 11.69 13.87
C GLY A 255 -1.90 10.88 14.61
N GLY A 256 -1.48 9.79 15.26
CA GLY A 256 -2.36 8.89 15.99
C GLY A 256 -3.07 7.87 15.11
N LEU A 257 -4.11 7.22 15.65
CA LEU A 257 -4.90 6.21 14.92
C LEU A 257 -6.03 6.86 14.11
N LYS A 258 -6.34 6.28 12.94
CA LYS A 258 -7.53 6.62 12.16
C LYS A 258 -8.77 6.41 13.02
N LYS A 259 -9.74 7.31 12.86
CA LYS A 259 -11.00 7.25 13.61
C LYS A 259 -11.92 6.21 13.01
N ASP A 260 -12.48 5.36 13.88
CA ASP A 260 -13.53 4.43 13.49
C ASP A 260 -14.88 5.18 13.34
N LEU A 261 -15.48 5.06 12.16
CA LEU A 261 -16.77 5.68 11.83
C LEU A 261 -17.95 4.75 12.06
N THR A 262 -17.74 3.45 12.25
CA THR A 262 -18.80 2.45 12.42
C THR A 262 -19.70 2.80 13.61
N PHE A 263 -19.11 3.15 14.75
CA PHE A 263 -19.87 3.52 15.93
C PHE A 263 -20.64 4.83 15.76
N ALA A 264 -20.06 5.79 15.04
CA ALA A 264 -20.73 7.04 14.70
C ALA A 264 -21.92 6.78 13.76
N PHE A 265 -21.81 5.87 12.79
CA PHE A 265 -22.91 5.59 11.87
C PHE A 265 -24.05 4.79 12.50
N GLU A 266 -23.74 3.92 13.47
CA GLU A 266 -24.72 3.16 14.24
C GLU A 266 -25.51 4.02 15.23
N ASN A 267 -24.87 4.98 15.92
CA ASN A 267 -25.49 5.78 16.97
C ASN A 267 -25.68 7.26 16.56
N ASN A 268 -26.93 7.71 16.47
CA ASN A 268 -27.25 9.06 16.05
C ASN A 268 -26.70 10.17 16.97
N SER A 269 -26.66 9.95 18.29
CA SER A 269 -26.14 10.95 19.23
C SER A 269 -24.63 11.15 19.02
N ILE A 270 -23.91 10.06 18.78
CA ILE A 270 -22.46 10.08 18.55
C ILE A 270 -22.14 10.68 17.19
N TYR A 271 -22.93 10.33 16.17
CA TYR A 271 -22.88 10.98 14.87
C TYR A 271 -23.00 12.51 14.99
N GLN A 272 -23.99 12.99 15.75
CA GLN A 272 -24.21 14.42 15.94
C GLN A 272 -23.08 15.11 16.73
N ILE A 273 -22.43 14.40 17.66
CA ILE A 273 -21.25 14.92 18.38
C ILE A 273 -20.04 15.02 17.43
N ALA A 274 -19.82 14.01 16.59
CA ALA A 274 -18.68 13.94 15.70
C ALA A 274 -18.79 14.90 14.49
N PHE A 275 -19.95 14.93 13.85
CA PHE A 275 -20.19 15.63 12.59
C PHE A 275 -21.14 16.83 12.70
N GLY A 276 -21.69 17.09 13.89
CA GLY A 276 -22.62 18.19 14.11
C GLY A 276 -24.09 17.78 14.16
N ALA A 277 -24.84 18.45 15.05
CA ALA A 277 -26.27 18.22 15.23
C ALA A 277 -27.11 18.80 14.08
N ASN A 278 -26.63 19.89 13.46
CA ASN A 278 -27.30 20.54 12.34
C ASN A 278 -26.91 19.87 11.01
N ALA A 279 -27.88 19.73 10.11
CA ALA A 279 -27.65 19.17 8.78
C ALA A 279 -26.71 20.03 7.92
N ASN A 280 -26.66 21.34 8.19
CA ASN A 280 -25.79 22.30 7.52
C ASN A 280 -24.46 22.51 8.26
N ASP A 281 -24.14 21.68 9.28
CA ASP A 281 -22.84 21.79 9.96
C ASP A 281 -21.72 21.45 8.97
N PRO A 282 -20.69 22.31 8.83
CA PRO A 282 -19.51 22.05 8.01
C PRO A 282 -18.94 20.64 8.15
N LYS A 283 -18.91 20.12 9.38
CA LYS A 283 -18.31 18.82 9.68
C LYS A 283 -19.07 17.66 9.06
N ARG A 284 -20.31 17.85 8.58
CA ARG A 284 -21.07 16.83 7.85
C ARG A 284 -20.61 16.61 6.43
N PHE A 285 -19.68 17.41 5.92
CA PHE A 285 -19.18 17.30 4.55
C PHE A 285 -17.76 16.74 4.53
N LEU A 286 -17.46 15.86 3.56
CA LEU A 286 -16.16 15.17 3.48
C LEU A 286 -14.98 16.11 3.19
N ILE A 287 -15.25 17.29 2.62
CA ILE A 287 -14.22 18.17 2.09
C ILE A 287 -14.10 19.40 2.99
N ASP A 288 -13.36 19.23 4.08
CA ASP A 288 -13.21 20.21 5.16
C ASP A 288 -12.33 21.43 4.80
N ASN A 289 -11.74 21.48 3.58
CA ASN A 289 -10.72 22.48 3.21
C ASN A 289 -10.89 23.16 1.85
N LEU A 290 -11.97 22.88 1.11
CA LEU A 290 -12.34 23.73 -0.03
C LEU A 290 -13.14 24.91 0.51
N LYS A 291 -12.43 25.97 0.90
CA LYS A 291 -13.08 27.24 1.23
C LYS A 291 -13.74 27.78 -0.03
N ASP A 292 -15.06 27.80 -0.03
CA ASP A 292 -15.82 28.74 -0.86
C ASP A 292 -15.48 30.18 -0.39
N PRO A 293 -15.39 31.19 -1.28
CA PRO A 293 -15.23 32.60 -0.94
C PRO A 293 -16.10 33.12 0.23
N ASP A 294 -17.26 32.52 0.49
CA ASP A 294 -18.19 32.92 1.57
C ASP A 294 -18.06 32.10 2.88
N GLY A 295 -17.10 31.17 2.96
CA GLY A 295 -16.80 30.43 4.20
C GLY A 295 -17.73 29.25 4.53
N ASN A 296 -18.57 28.83 3.59
CA ASN A 296 -19.43 27.66 3.73
C ASN A 296 -18.78 26.44 3.05
N PHE A 297 -18.80 25.29 3.71
CA PHE A 297 -18.18 24.06 3.20
C PHE A 297 -19.19 23.24 2.39
N THR A 298 -18.80 22.91 1.16
CA THR A 298 -19.63 22.20 0.16
C THR A 298 -18.93 20.91 -0.28
N GLY A 299 -19.65 19.78 -0.31
CA GLY A 299 -19.10 18.50 -0.77
C GLY A 299 -20.06 17.32 -0.58
N PRO A 300 -19.63 16.08 -0.85
CA PRO A 300 -20.39 14.89 -0.45
C PRO A 300 -20.62 14.89 1.06
N ASN A 301 -21.85 14.66 1.49
CA ASN A 301 -22.19 14.62 2.91
C ASN A 301 -21.96 13.21 3.50
N TRP A 302 -21.60 13.16 4.78
CA TRP A 302 -21.49 11.93 5.57
C TRP A 302 -22.84 11.27 5.79
N ASP A 303 -23.95 12.02 5.61
CA ASP A 303 -25.31 11.51 5.77
C ASP A 303 -25.63 10.40 4.74
N ILE A 304 -25.22 10.56 3.47
CA ILE A 304 -25.40 9.54 2.42
C ILE A 304 -24.64 8.26 2.77
N LEU A 305 -23.38 8.38 3.20
CA LEU A 305 -22.56 7.22 3.59
C LEU A 305 -23.14 6.50 4.81
N ARG A 306 -23.64 7.27 5.78
CA ARG A 306 -24.33 6.71 6.94
C ARG A 306 -25.63 6.01 6.57
N ASP A 307 -26.43 6.57 5.65
CA ASP A 307 -27.66 5.93 5.17
C ASP A 307 -27.34 4.64 4.41
N TYR A 308 -26.33 4.66 3.55
CA TYR A 308 -25.84 3.46 2.87
C TYR A 308 -25.35 2.39 3.86
N TYR A 309 -24.59 2.79 4.89
CA TYR A 309 -24.14 1.88 5.93
C TYR A 309 -25.31 1.25 6.70
N ASN A 310 -26.39 2.00 6.94
CA ASN A 310 -27.57 1.52 7.65
C ASN A 310 -28.58 0.79 6.75
N LEU A 311 -28.35 0.71 5.44
CA LEU A 311 -29.27 0.13 4.46
C LEU A 311 -29.67 -1.32 4.79
N TYR A 312 -28.77 -2.08 5.41
CA TYR A 312 -29.03 -3.46 5.80
C TYR A 312 -30.19 -3.58 6.81
N LYS A 313 -30.40 -2.56 7.65
CA LYS A 313 -31.49 -2.53 8.64
C LYS A 313 -32.86 -2.39 8.00
N ASP A 314 -32.88 -1.83 6.79
CA ASP A 314 -34.10 -1.59 6.02
C ASP A 314 -34.48 -2.78 5.13
N VAL A 315 -33.60 -3.78 5.01
CA VAL A 315 -33.89 -5.02 4.29
C VAL A 315 -34.84 -5.86 5.14
N SER A 316 -36.06 -6.06 4.65
CA SER A 316 -37.04 -6.94 5.29
C SER A 316 -37.55 -7.97 4.29
N ASN A 317 -37.59 -9.25 4.68
CA ASN A 317 -38.03 -10.37 3.81
C ASN A 317 -37.32 -10.43 2.44
N ASN A 318 -36.00 -10.19 2.37
CA ASN A 318 -35.22 -10.06 1.14
C ASN A 318 -35.75 -8.99 0.15
N ARG A 319 -36.47 -8.00 0.68
CA ARG A 319 -36.96 -6.85 -0.08
C ARG A 319 -36.42 -5.54 0.47
N ILE A 320 -36.23 -4.59 -0.43
CA ILE A 320 -35.92 -3.20 -0.08
C ILE A 320 -36.83 -2.25 -0.85
N GLU A 321 -37.34 -1.22 -0.16
CA GLU A 321 -38.22 -0.23 -0.78
C GLU A 321 -37.43 0.74 -1.66
N ILE A 322 -38.05 1.18 -2.76
CA ILE A 322 -37.48 2.24 -3.61
C ILE A 322 -37.41 3.53 -2.79
N ARG A 323 -36.21 4.12 -2.70
CA ARG A 323 -35.97 5.40 -2.02
C ARG A 323 -35.69 6.48 -3.05
N ARG A 324 -36.49 7.55 -2.98
CA ARG A 324 -36.24 8.78 -3.75
C ARG A 324 -35.14 9.60 -3.05
N PRO A 325 -34.33 10.36 -3.80
CA PRO A 325 -33.41 11.33 -3.20
C PRO A 325 -34.20 12.31 -2.32
N ALA A 326 -33.98 12.26 -1.00
CA ALA A 326 -34.64 13.11 -0.01
C ALA A 326 -34.00 12.89 1.37
N PRO A 327 -34.14 13.83 2.32
CA PRO A 327 -34.57 15.21 2.14
C PRO A 327 -33.48 16.08 1.48
N ASP A 328 -33.92 17.13 0.80
CA ASP A 328 -33.04 18.11 0.15
C ASP A 328 -32.26 18.92 1.20
N LEU A 329 -31.00 19.18 0.87
CA LEU A 329 -30.03 19.94 1.64
C LEU A 329 -29.44 21.00 0.73
N TYR A 330 -29.74 22.26 1.04
CA TYR A 330 -29.26 23.40 0.27
C TYR A 330 -27.88 23.80 0.78
N SER A 331 -26.90 23.82 -0.12
CA SER A 331 -25.57 24.35 0.15
C SER A 331 -25.22 25.42 -0.89
N PRO A 332 -24.42 26.44 -0.57
CA PRO A 332 -24.00 27.44 -1.55
C PRO A 332 -23.34 26.82 -2.79
N ILE A 333 -23.46 27.48 -3.95
CA ILE A 333 -22.85 27.02 -5.19
C ILE A 333 -21.34 27.22 -5.17
N ARG A 334 -20.61 26.18 -5.57
CA ARG A 334 -19.15 26.20 -5.77
C ARG A 334 -18.77 26.97 -7.02
N SER A 335 -18.77 28.31 -6.94
CA SER A 335 -18.49 29.19 -8.08
C SER A 335 -17.10 28.97 -8.71
N GLU A 336 -16.11 28.50 -7.95
CA GLU A 336 -14.74 28.27 -8.44
C GLU A 336 -14.54 26.92 -9.16
N TYR A 337 -15.46 25.96 -9.04
CA TYR A 337 -15.32 24.60 -9.58
C TYR A 337 -16.27 24.34 -10.77
N THR A 338 -15.81 23.57 -11.75
CA THR A 338 -16.68 23.10 -12.84
C THR A 338 -17.75 22.15 -12.29
N PRO A 339 -19.01 22.23 -12.79
CA PRO A 339 -19.46 22.97 -13.98
C PRO A 339 -19.81 24.45 -13.76
N TYR A 340 -19.76 24.97 -12.53
CA TYR A 340 -20.26 26.30 -12.19
C TYR A 340 -19.28 27.46 -12.45
N ASN A 341 -17.98 27.17 -12.61
CA ASN A 341 -16.93 28.14 -12.99
C ASN A 341 -17.23 28.90 -14.30
N GLN A 342 -18.07 28.36 -15.19
CA GLN A 342 -18.45 29.00 -16.45
C GLN A 342 -19.94 29.39 -16.54
N GLY A 343 -20.70 29.30 -15.44
CA GLY A 343 -22.14 29.56 -15.40
C GLY A 343 -22.51 30.91 -14.80
N TYR A 344 -23.63 31.48 -15.23
CA TYR A 344 -24.27 32.60 -14.53
C TYR A 344 -24.79 32.10 -13.17
N VAL A 345 -24.24 32.60 -12.07
CA VAL A 345 -24.71 32.31 -10.71
C VAL A 345 -25.72 33.41 -10.35
N ALA A 346 -27.01 33.08 -10.22
CA ALA A 346 -27.97 34.04 -9.68
C ALA A 346 -27.73 34.23 -8.18
N TRP A 347 -28.09 35.39 -7.65
CA TRP A 347 -27.77 35.85 -6.29
C TRP A 347 -28.32 35.00 -5.11
N ASN A 348 -28.93 33.84 -5.37
CA ASN A 348 -29.51 32.91 -4.37
C ASN A 348 -29.49 31.43 -4.83
N ASP A 349 -28.74 31.09 -5.87
CA ASP A 349 -28.71 29.70 -6.33
C ASP A 349 -27.89 28.84 -5.35
N ASN A 350 -28.52 27.77 -4.85
CA ASN A 350 -27.90 26.78 -3.99
C ASN A 350 -27.77 25.45 -4.74
N ASP A 351 -26.69 24.73 -4.49
CA ASP A 351 -26.55 23.34 -4.87
C ASP A 351 -27.45 22.48 -3.96
N ILE A 352 -28.17 21.53 -4.57
CA ILE A 352 -29.18 20.70 -3.89
C ILE A 352 -28.61 19.31 -3.72
N TYR A 353 -28.24 18.98 -2.48
CA TYR A 353 -27.80 17.66 -2.10
C TYR A 353 -28.95 16.87 -1.48
N HIS A 354 -28.93 15.56 -1.64
CA HIS A 354 -29.79 14.66 -0.89
C HIS A 354 -28.99 14.06 0.27
N ARG A 355 -29.67 13.58 1.32
CA ARG A 355 -29.03 13.03 2.53
C ARG A 355 -29.12 11.51 2.66
N ASN A 356 -29.89 10.85 1.80
CA ASN A 356 -30.03 9.41 1.78
C ASN A 356 -29.28 8.80 0.59
N ASN A 357 -29.04 7.49 0.59
CA ASN A 357 -28.61 6.80 -0.61
C ASN A 357 -29.86 6.41 -1.43
N PRO A 358 -30.09 7.00 -2.61
CA PRO A 358 -31.30 6.72 -3.37
C PRO A 358 -31.26 5.29 -3.93
N LEU A 359 -32.38 4.60 -3.77
CA LEU A 359 -32.54 3.24 -4.28
C LEU A 359 -33.50 3.28 -5.46
N ASN A 360 -32.97 3.57 -6.64
CA ASN A 360 -33.68 3.56 -7.92
C ASN A 360 -33.10 2.49 -8.86
N PRO A 361 -33.90 1.87 -9.73
CA PRO A 361 -33.37 1.05 -10.82
C PRO A 361 -32.67 1.97 -11.83
N VAL A 362 -31.63 1.46 -12.48
CA VAL A 362 -30.90 2.19 -13.51
C VAL A 362 -31.45 1.80 -14.86
N ILE A 363 -31.59 2.75 -15.78
CA ILE A 363 -31.95 2.43 -17.16
C ILE A 363 -30.75 1.76 -17.81
N SER A 364 -30.85 0.47 -18.12
CA SER A 364 -29.80 -0.29 -18.82
C SER A 364 -29.94 -0.22 -20.33
N ARG A 365 -31.17 -0.02 -20.82
CA ARG A 365 -31.46 0.06 -22.25
C ARG A 365 -32.59 1.05 -22.52
N LEU A 366 -32.40 1.90 -23.52
CA LEU A 366 -33.45 2.68 -24.13
C LEU A 366 -33.41 2.40 -25.63
N GLN A 367 -34.49 1.86 -26.18
CA GLN A 367 -34.64 1.67 -27.63
C GLN A 367 -35.92 2.36 -28.09
N LEU A 368 -35.79 3.18 -29.12
CA LEU A 368 -36.90 3.87 -29.76
C LEU A 368 -37.06 3.28 -31.17
N ASP A 369 -38.17 2.60 -31.41
CA ASP A 369 -38.49 2.11 -32.76
C ASP A 369 -39.43 3.10 -33.44
N PHE A 370 -39.08 3.48 -34.66
CA PHE A 370 -39.87 4.36 -35.50
C PHE A 370 -40.36 3.58 -36.71
N ALA A 371 -41.66 3.61 -36.97
CA ALA A 371 -42.25 3.03 -38.17
C ALA A 371 -43.14 4.07 -38.84
N LEU A 372 -43.04 4.15 -40.18
CA LEU A 372 -43.94 4.96 -40.98
C LEU A 372 -45.05 4.05 -41.49
N ARG A 373 -46.30 4.43 -41.22
CA ARG A 373 -47.48 3.74 -41.71
C ARG A 373 -48.28 4.69 -42.57
N THR A 374 -48.54 4.29 -43.81
CA THR A 374 -49.43 5.03 -44.69
C THR A 374 -50.83 4.41 -44.63
N VAL A 375 -51.84 5.27 -44.53
CA VAL A 375 -53.25 4.86 -44.61
C VAL A 375 -53.85 5.61 -45.79
N SER A 376 -54.49 4.88 -46.71
CA SER A 376 -55.16 5.49 -47.86
C SER A 376 -56.46 6.14 -47.40
N ASP A 377 -56.61 7.43 -47.68
CA ASP A 377 -57.89 8.12 -47.58
C ASP A 377 -58.68 7.98 -48.90
N SER A 378 -59.98 8.22 -48.81
CA SER A 378 -61.02 8.01 -49.83
C SER A 378 -60.86 8.76 -51.17
N ASP A 379 -59.78 9.52 -51.35
CA ASP A 379 -59.52 10.40 -52.51
C ASP A 379 -58.06 10.33 -53.03
N ASP A 380 -57.46 9.13 -53.12
CA ASP A 380 -56.07 8.92 -53.61
C ASP A 380 -54.99 9.73 -52.86
N LYS A 381 -55.31 10.18 -51.64
CA LYS A 381 -54.39 10.85 -50.72
C LYS A 381 -53.94 9.85 -49.66
N PHE A 382 -52.64 9.84 -49.37
CA PHE A 382 -52.07 9.02 -48.31
C PHE A 382 -51.80 9.89 -47.08
N GLU A 383 -52.39 9.54 -45.95
CA GLU A 383 -51.96 10.07 -44.66
C GLU A 383 -50.78 9.26 -44.16
N VAL A 384 -49.70 9.94 -43.78
CA VAL A 384 -48.49 9.31 -43.23
C VAL A 384 -48.51 9.45 -41.72
N PHE A 385 -48.56 8.33 -41.01
CA PHE A 385 -48.43 8.26 -39.56
C PHE A 385 -47.01 7.83 -39.19
N LEU A 386 -46.43 8.51 -38.21
CA LEU A 386 -45.19 8.09 -37.56
C LEU A 386 -45.56 7.36 -36.26
N ASP A 387 -45.45 6.04 -36.27
CA ASP A 387 -45.60 5.22 -35.09
C ASP A 387 -44.27 5.20 -34.32
N VAL A 388 -44.28 5.65 -33.07
CA VAL A 388 -43.12 5.65 -32.17
C VAL A 388 -43.35 4.65 -31.05
N ARG A 389 -42.45 3.67 -30.89
CA ARG A 389 -42.50 2.66 -29.82
C ARG A 389 -41.26 2.76 -28.93
N PRO A 390 -41.34 3.46 -27.79
CA PRO A 390 -40.27 3.46 -26.81
C PRO A 390 -40.27 2.15 -26.01
N SER A 391 -39.09 1.56 -25.84
CA SER A 391 -38.83 0.43 -24.96
C SER A 391 -37.69 0.78 -24.00
N VAL A 392 -37.90 0.50 -22.71
CA VAL A 392 -36.96 0.83 -21.64
C VAL A 392 -36.67 -0.44 -20.84
N GLY A 393 -35.40 -0.82 -20.79
CA GLY A 393 -34.89 -1.85 -19.89
C GLY A 393 -34.43 -1.21 -18.59
N LEU A 394 -34.92 -1.72 -17.47
CA LEU A 394 -34.52 -1.32 -16.13
C LEU A 394 -33.66 -2.42 -15.52
N TYR A 395 -32.49 -2.06 -15.02
CA TYR A 395 -31.59 -2.95 -14.30
C TYR A 395 -31.61 -2.61 -12.81
N ASN A 396 -31.67 -3.65 -11.98
CA ASN A 396 -31.55 -3.53 -10.53
C ASN A 396 -30.12 -3.88 -10.11
N PRO A 397 -29.27 -2.89 -9.76
CA PRO A 397 -27.91 -3.17 -9.30
C PRO A 397 -27.85 -3.76 -7.88
N TYR A 398 -28.98 -3.82 -7.16
CA TYR A 398 -29.03 -4.37 -5.81
C TYR A 398 -29.60 -5.79 -5.87
N ASN A 399 -28.89 -6.76 -5.30
CA ASN A 399 -29.20 -8.19 -5.35
C ASN A 399 -30.42 -8.61 -4.49
N ASN A 400 -31.37 -7.70 -4.28
CA ASN A 400 -32.59 -7.86 -3.49
C ASN A 400 -33.81 -7.43 -4.30
N LYS A 401 -34.94 -8.12 -4.09
CA LYS A 401 -36.21 -7.79 -4.76
C LYS A 401 -36.76 -6.46 -4.28
N ARG A 402 -37.45 -5.70 -5.13
CA ARG A 402 -38.03 -4.40 -4.74
C ARG A 402 -39.53 -4.46 -4.53
N SER A 403 -40.05 -3.58 -3.66
CA SER A 403 -41.48 -3.28 -3.55
C SER A 403 -41.71 -1.79 -3.84
N SER A 404 -42.72 -1.49 -4.65
CA SER A 404 -43.22 -0.12 -4.81
C SER A 404 -44.39 0.08 -3.84
N ARG A 405 -44.40 1.20 -3.12
CA ARG A 405 -45.54 1.59 -2.29
C ARG A 405 -46.39 2.58 -3.09
N GLY A 406 -47.39 2.06 -3.79
CA GLY A 406 -48.34 2.82 -4.62
C GLY A 406 -49.58 1.98 -4.94
N GLU A 407 -50.75 2.58 -4.80
CA GLU A 407 -52.09 1.97 -4.81
C GLU A 407 -52.31 0.89 -5.89
N GLY A 408 -52.74 -0.30 -5.44
CA GLY A 408 -53.55 -1.23 -6.24
C GLY A 408 -52.89 -2.03 -7.36
N ARG A 409 -51.61 -1.83 -7.72
CA ARG A 409 -50.94 -2.67 -8.74
C ARG A 409 -49.50 -3.01 -8.35
N SER A 410 -49.32 -4.19 -7.76
CA SER A 410 -48.02 -4.85 -7.60
C SER A 410 -47.52 -5.30 -8.96
N SER A 411 -46.58 -4.57 -9.56
CA SER A 411 -45.72 -5.12 -10.62
C SER A 411 -44.41 -5.54 -9.97
N ASP A 412 -44.27 -6.84 -9.71
CA ASP A 412 -43.00 -7.42 -9.29
C ASP A 412 -42.02 -7.30 -10.47
N LEU A 413 -41.02 -6.42 -10.33
CA LEU A 413 -39.89 -6.36 -11.24
C LEU A 413 -38.98 -7.55 -10.90
N ASN A 414 -39.19 -8.68 -11.58
CA ASN A 414 -38.27 -9.80 -11.58
C ASN A 414 -37.11 -9.51 -12.52
N ASP A 415 -35.92 -9.97 -12.13
CA ASP A 415 -34.70 -9.95 -12.94
C ASP A 415 -34.91 -10.64 -14.29
N GLY A 416 -34.47 -9.96 -15.34
CA GLY A 416 -34.39 -10.44 -16.71
C GLY A 416 -33.29 -9.68 -17.44
#